data_AF-A0AA36IGQ3-F1
#
_entry.id   AF-A0AA36IGQ3-F1
#
_cell.length_a   1.000
_cell.length_b   1.000
_cell.length_c   1.000
_cell.angle_alpha   90.00
_cell.angle_beta   90.00
_cell.angle_gamma   90.00
#
_symmetry.space_group_name_H-M   'P 1'
#
loop_
_entity.id
_entity.type
_entity.pdbx_description
1 polymer ?
#
loop_
_entity_poly.entity_id
_entity_poly.type
_entity_poly.pdbx_seq_one_letter_code
_entity_poly.pdbx_strand_id
1 'polypeptide(L)'
;MEESQLGPQLAASPSSSRSSSGWFGLLQESLLLEESLLQESLLDHIDNDPESLHTFNVGTSTSSRRIDGSDHDNGTCDPCVLFSSSHGCAKGQSCRYCHLTPHAPAEKIKAAHRPRKQTRDKFKTSVQEMLQAHKGRVEEIHHELQAEARKSPYVRKLLQGYLDEDGADSEIFAPPGLFAPSPPPGLALPAGLPVPLTQDQEMPLPYAPVGPLRILSSMSC
;
A
#
# COMPACT_ATOMS: atom_id res chain seq x y z
N MET A 1 -37.80 -52.39 38.79
CA MET A 1 -36.37 -52.08 38.57
C MET A 1 -36.26 -51.64 37.13
N GLU A 2 -36.21 -50.33 36.87
CA GLU A 2 -35.67 -49.75 35.63
C GLU A 2 -35.80 -48.23 35.75
N GLU A 3 -34.80 -47.64 36.39
CA GLU A 3 -34.59 -46.19 36.48
C GLU A 3 -33.81 -45.77 35.23
N SER A 4 -34.48 -45.09 34.30
CA SER A 4 -33.87 -44.56 33.07
C SER A 4 -33.19 -43.22 33.35
N GLN A 5 -31.87 -43.25 33.45
CA GLN A 5 -31.01 -42.06 33.56
C GLN A 5 -30.79 -41.44 32.17
N LEU A 6 -31.45 -40.31 31.91
CA LEU A 6 -31.13 -39.39 30.81
C LEU A 6 -30.08 -38.39 31.29
N GLY A 7 -28.84 -38.58 30.87
CA GLY A 7 -27.73 -37.65 31.13
C GLY A 7 -27.81 -36.37 30.28
N PRO A 8 -27.34 -35.23 30.79
CA PRO A 8 -27.35 -33.96 30.06
C PRO A 8 -26.29 -33.96 28.95
N GLN A 9 -26.74 -33.76 27.71
CA GLN A 9 -25.89 -33.57 26.54
C GLN A 9 -25.18 -32.21 26.64
N LEU A 10 -23.87 -32.25 26.89
CA LEU A 10 -22.99 -31.08 26.84
C LEU A 10 -22.87 -30.63 25.38
N ALA A 11 -23.54 -29.53 25.04
CA ALA A 11 -23.42 -28.90 23.74
C ALA A 11 -21.98 -28.44 23.50
N ALA A 12 -21.37 -28.97 22.44
CA ALA A 12 -20.05 -28.57 21.97
C ALA A 12 -20.04 -27.07 21.62
N SER A 13 -19.13 -26.32 22.25
CA SER A 13 -18.91 -24.92 21.94
C SER A 13 -18.42 -24.76 20.50
N PRO A 14 -18.96 -23.80 19.72
CA PRO A 14 -18.43 -23.52 18.39
C PRO A 14 -16.98 -23.07 18.51
N SER A 15 -16.10 -23.76 17.79
CA SER A 15 -14.71 -23.41 17.65
C SER A 15 -14.62 -22.04 16.97
N SER A 16 -14.30 -21.04 17.77
CA SER A 16 -14.02 -19.68 17.30
C SER A 16 -12.78 -19.74 16.41
N SER A 17 -13.01 -19.88 15.10
CA SER A 17 -12.01 -19.61 14.08
C SER A 17 -11.63 -18.14 14.23
N ARG A 18 -10.53 -17.90 14.96
CA ARG A 18 -9.91 -16.59 15.11
C ARG A 18 -9.45 -16.11 13.73
N SER A 19 -10.38 -15.53 12.99
CA SER A 19 -10.07 -14.69 11.84
C SER A 19 -9.34 -13.47 12.38
N SER A 20 -8.08 -13.31 11.98
CA SER A 20 -7.18 -12.22 12.39
C SER A 20 -7.66 -10.82 11.98
N SER A 21 -8.79 -10.73 11.28
CA SER A 21 -9.46 -9.50 10.84
C SER A 21 -10.36 -8.85 11.92
N GLY A 22 -10.62 -9.53 13.05
CA GLY A 22 -11.63 -9.10 14.02
C GLY A 22 -11.29 -7.88 14.89
N TRP A 23 -10.03 -7.44 14.94
CA TRP A 23 -9.64 -6.28 15.74
C TRP A 23 -9.83 -4.96 14.97
N PHE A 24 -10.00 -5.05 13.65
CA PHE A 24 -10.17 -3.89 12.78
C PHE A 24 -11.63 -3.37 12.81
N GLY A 25 -12.61 -4.26 12.87
CA GLY A 25 -14.03 -3.88 12.98
C GLY A 25 -14.37 -3.16 14.30
N LEU A 26 -13.76 -3.57 15.41
CA LEU A 26 -14.01 -2.94 16.72
C LEU A 26 -13.39 -1.53 16.85
N LEU A 27 -12.36 -1.21 16.07
CA LEU A 27 -11.76 0.13 16.05
C LEU A 27 -12.54 1.09 15.14
N GLN A 28 -13.17 0.56 14.08
CA GLN A 28 -14.01 1.35 13.19
C GLN A 28 -15.33 1.76 13.87
N GLU A 29 -15.86 0.91 14.76
CA GLU A 29 -17.07 1.24 15.53
C GLU A 29 -16.80 2.24 16.68
N SER A 30 -15.57 2.28 17.24
CA SER A 30 -15.23 3.27 18.27
C SER A 30 -15.02 4.67 17.72
N LEU A 31 -14.49 4.81 16.50
CA LEU A 31 -14.27 6.12 15.87
C LEU A 31 -15.58 6.84 15.48
N LEU A 32 -16.59 6.09 15.02
CA LEU A 32 -17.90 6.65 14.70
C LEU A 32 -18.67 7.17 15.94
N LEU A 33 -18.37 6.64 17.14
CA LEU A 33 -18.96 7.10 18.41
C LEU A 33 -18.23 8.32 19.00
N GLU A 34 -16.92 8.49 18.75
CA GLU A 34 -16.17 9.69 19.18
C GLU A 34 -16.45 10.91 18.29
N GLU A 35 -16.71 10.71 16.99
CA GLU A 35 -17.03 11.80 16.06
C GLU A 35 -18.40 12.44 16.35
N SER A 36 -19.39 11.66 16.81
CA SER A 36 -20.70 12.22 17.19
C SER A 36 -20.66 13.09 18.44
N LEU A 37 -19.73 12.83 19.37
CA LEU A 37 -19.60 13.62 20.62
C LEU A 37 -18.81 14.92 20.42
N LEU A 38 -17.87 14.95 19.48
CA LEU A 38 -17.13 16.17 19.17
C LEU A 38 -17.96 17.15 18.33
N GLN A 39 -18.86 16.64 17.49
CA GLN A 39 -19.70 17.48 16.63
C GLN A 39 -20.78 18.27 17.39
N GLU A 40 -21.23 17.80 18.55
CA GLU A 40 -22.14 18.59 19.41
C GLU A 40 -21.42 19.70 20.19
N SER A 41 -20.11 19.59 20.43
CA SER A 41 -19.34 20.59 21.19
C SER A 41 -18.81 21.78 20.38
N LEU A 42 -18.81 21.71 19.04
CA LEU A 42 -18.21 22.73 18.17
C LEU A 42 -19.21 23.78 17.64
N LEU A 43 -20.52 23.61 17.89
CA LEU A 43 -21.55 24.52 17.37
C LEU A 43 -21.91 25.69 18.29
N ASP A 44 -21.32 25.80 19.49
CA ASP A 44 -21.73 26.81 20.47
C ASP A 44 -20.81 28.04 20.64
N HIS A 45 -19.68 28.17 19.94
CA HIS A 45 -18.75 29.31 20.12
C HIS A 45 -18.18 29.85 18.79
N ILE A 46 -19.04 30.29 17.89
CA ILE A 46 -18.64 31.24 16.84
C ILE A 46 -19.27 32.59 17.19
N ASP A 47 -18.61 33.31 18.11
CA ASP A 47 -18.83 34.74 18.27
C ASP A 47 -18.31 35.46 17.03
N ASN A 48 -19.24 36.17 16.41
CA ASN A 48 -19.09 36.91 15.18
C ASN A 48 -18.43 38.25 15.53
N ASP A 49 -17.10 38.33 15.41
CA ASP A 49 -16.32 39.56 15.66
C ASP A 49 -15.78 40.11 14.31
N PRO A 50 -16.52 41.00 13.63
CA PRO A 50 -16.17 41.48 12.29
C PRO A 50 -15.35 42.79 12.31
N GLU A 51 -14.27 42.91 13.10
CA GLU A 51 -13.30 44.01 12.90
C GLU A 51 -11.87 43.62 13.30
N SER A 52 -11.17 42.89 12.43
CA SER A 52 -9.70 42.91 12.45
C SER A 52 -9.12 42.78 11.05
N LEU A 53 -9.13 43.91 10.33
CA LEU A 53 -8.36 44.11 9.11
C LEU A 53 -6.87 44.17 9.44
N HIS A 54 -6.27 43.02 9.75
CA HIS A 54 -4.83 42.85 9.64
C HIS A 54 -4.49 42.26 8.29
N THR A 55 -4.05 43.15 7.41
CA THR A 55 -3.39 42.88 6.14
C THR A 55 -2.10 42.08 6.39
N PHE A 56 -2.22 40.77 6.64
CA PHE A 56 -1.07 39.88 6.65
C PHE A 56 -0.68 39.61 5.20
N ASN A 57 0.28 40.39 4.73
CA ASN A 57 0.98 40.18 3.47
C ASN A 57 1.83 38.91 3.61
N VAL A 58 1.20 37.73 3.54
CA VAL A 58 1.88 36.44 3.48
C VAL A 58 2.40 36.29 2.06
N GLY A 59 3.63 36.76 1.84
CA GLY A 59 4.42 36.42 0.67
C GLY A 59 4.83 34.94 0.72
N THR A 60 3.87 34.02 0.60
CA THR A 60 4.14 32.63 0.24
C THR A 60 4.48 32.60 -1.23
N SER A 61 5.74 32.95 -1.51
CA SER A 61 6.42 32.50 -2.71
C SER A 61 6.53 30.98 -2.62
N THR A 62 5.43 30.26 -2.91
CA THR A 62 5.46 28.84 -3.29
C THR A 62 6.11 28.78 -4.66
N SER A 63 7.41 29.10 -4.67
CA SER A 63 8.32 28.84 -5.77
C SER A 63 8.21 27.34 -5.99
N SER A 64 7.46 26.99 -7.03
CA SER A 64 7.34 25.66 -7.60
C SER A 64 8.72 25.30 -8.11
N ARG A 65 9.63 24.98 -7.17
CA ARG A 65 10.95 24.48 -7.49
C ARG A 65 10.71 23.17 -8.17
N ARG A 66 10.89 23.17 -9.50
CA ARG A 66 11.21 21.95 -10.22
C ARG A 66 12.39 21.35 -9.48
N ILE A 67 12.26 20.10 -9.04
CA ILE A 67 13.38 19.38 -8.45
C ILE A 67 14.46 19.36 -9.54
N ASP A 68 15.51 20.15 -9.34
CA ASP A 68 16.68 20.05 -10.18
C ASP A 68 17.42 18.76 -9.80
N GLY A 69 18.04 18.10 -10.78
CA GLY A 69 18.72 16.82 -10.56
C GLY A 69 19.78 16.87 -9.44
N SER A 70 20.27 18.05 -9.06
CA SER A 70 21.27 18.21 -8.00
C SER A 70 20.76 17.82 -6.62
N ASP A 71 19.46 17.95 -6.33
CA ASP A 71 18.87 17.45 -5.07
C ASP A 71 18.91 15.91 -4.98
N HIS A 72 18.87 15.24 -6.13
CA HIS A 72 18.97 13.78 -6.18
C HIS A 72 20.38 13.30 -5.82
N ASP A 73 21.41 13.89 -6.44
CA ASP A 73 22.81 13.53 -6.21
C ASP A 73 23.23 13.77 -4.75
N ASN A 74 22.69 14.80 -4.11
CA ASN A 74 22.92 15.10 -2.70
C ASN A 74 22.12 14.20 -1.74
N GLY A 75 21.15 13.42 -2.24
CA GLY A 75 20.26 12.61 -1.43
C GLY A 75 19.25 13.41 -0.61
N THR A 76 19.07 14.70 -0.90
CA THR A 76 18.09 15.60 -0.23
C THR A 76 16.74 15.60 -0.92
N CYS A 77 16.64 14.97 -2.09
CA CYS A 77 15.38 14.85 -2.83
C CYS A 77 14.32 14.04 -2.07
N ASP A 78 13.05 14.36 -2.37
CA ASP A 78 11.89 13.62 -1.90
C ASP A 78 11.46 12.56 -2.91
N PRO A 79 11.67 11.26 -2.64
CA PRO A 79 11.32 10.19 -3.56
C PRO A 79 9.80 9.99 -3.62
N CYS A 80 9.23 9.90 -4.82
CA CYS A 80 7.81 9.66 -5.02
C CYS A 80 7.41 8.29 -4.47
N VAL A 81 6.38 8.26 -3.60
CA VAL A 81 5.85 7.00 -3.06
C VAL A 81 5.18 6.14 -4.13
N LEU A 82 4.46 6.75 -5.07
CA LEU A 82 3.74 6.03 -6.15
C LEU A 82 4.69 5.49 -7.21
N PHE A 83 5.82 6.15 -7.48
CA PHE A 83 6.78 5.65 -8.46
C PHE A 83 7.43 4.32 -8.02
N SER A 84 7.56 4.11 -6.70
CA SER A 84 8.15 2.91 -6.13
C SER A 84 7.18 1.73 -5.99
N SER A 85 5.87 1.93 -6.19
CA SER A 85 4.89 0.84 -6.19
C SER A 85 4.77 0.20 -7.58
N SER A 86 4.16 -0.97 -7.62
CA SER A 86 3.87 -1.75 -8.82
C SER A 86 3.08 -0.99 -9.89
N HIS A 87 2.15 -0.11 -9.49
CA HIS A 87 1.37 0.72 -10.40
C HIS A 87 2.16 1.88 -11.02
N GLY A 88 3.26 2.30 -10.39
CA GLY A 88 3.99 3.51 -10.78
C GLY A 88 3.21 4.80 -10.52
N CYS A 89 3.84 5.93 -10.82
CA CYS A 89 3.21 7.25 -10.66
C CYS A 89 2.53 7.70 -11.95
N ALA A 90 1.20 7.91 -11.95
CA ALA A 90 0.48 8.32 -13.16
C ALA A 90 0.84 9.74 -13.64
N LYS A 91 1.37 10.60 -12.75
CA LYS A 91 1.83 11.95 -13.12
C LYS A 91 3.08 11.93 -14.01
N GLY A 92 3.83 10.83 -14.06
CA GLY A 92 5.02 10.70 -14.90
C GLY A 92 6.00 11.86 -14.75
N GLN A 93 6.33 12.54 -15.85
CA GLN A 93 7.25 13.68 -15.87
C GLN A 93 6.67 14.97 -15.25
N SER A 94 5.35 15.04 -15.05
CA SER A 94 4.70 16.16 -14.37
C SER A 94 4.71 16.01 -12.84
N CYS A 95 5.19 14.87 -12.34
CA CYS A 95 5.36 14.65 -10.92
C CYS A 95 6.41 15.61 -10.34
N ARG A 96 6.05 16.29 -9.25
CA ARG A 96 6.97 17.20 -8.54
C ARG A 96 7.95 16.47 -7.61
N TYR A 97 7.90 15.14 -7.56
CA TYR A 97 8.70 14.31 -6.65
C TYR A 97 9.73 13.52 -7.45
N CYS A 98 10.76 13.05 -6.76
CA CYS A 98 11.87 12.39 -7.41
C CYS A 98 11.50 10.97 -7.83
N HIS A 99 11.73 10.63 -9.10
CA HIS A 99 11.56 9.30 -9.69
C HIS A 99 12.90 8.60 -9.95
N LEU A 100 14.02 9.20 -9.54
CA LEU A 100 15.34 8.66 -9.82
C LEU A 100 15.69 7.58 -8.78
N THR A 101 15.71 6.32 -9.20
CA THR A 101 16.31 5.22 -8.45
C THR A 101 17.78 5.07 -8.82
N PRO A 102 18.69 4.78 -7.87
CA PRO A 102 18.47 4.38 -6.48
C PRO A 102 18.67 5.52 -5.47
N HIS A 103 17.63 5.85 -4.69
CA HIS A 103 17.83 6.60 -3.46
C HIS A 103 18.64 5.73 -2.49
N ALA A 104 19.76 6.26 -1.99
CA ALA A 104 20.84 5.55 -1.29
C ALA A 104 20.43 4.37 -0.37
N PRO A 105 21.27 3.32 -0.29
CA PRO A 105 20.92 2.00 0.21
C PRO A 105 20.43 2.04 1.67
N ALA A 106 19.39 1.24 1.91
CA ALA A 106 18.80 0.97 3.21
C ALA A 106 19.81 0.61 4.33
N GLU A 107 21.06 0.31 3.99
CA GLU A 107 22.17 0.06 4.92
C GLU A 107 22.51 1.24 5.85
N LYS A 108 22.31 2.49 5.42
CA LYS A 108 22.49 3.66 6.31
C LYS A 108 21.26 3.97 7.16
N ILE A 109 20.11 3.40 6.81
CA ILE A 109 18.91 3.44 7.66
C ILE A 109 19.05 2.30 8.67
N LYS A 110 20.00 2.47 9.62
CA LYS A 110 20.19 1.63 10.81
C LYS A 110 18.84 1.07 11.22
N ALA A 111 18.63 -0.24 11.03
CA ALA A 111 17.38 -0.99 11.20
C ALA A 111 16.21 -0.07 11.59
N ALA A 112 15.65 0.62 10.58
CA ALA A 112 14.73 1.75 10.75
C ALA A 112 13.91 1.59 12.01
N HIS A 113 14.19 2.42 13.03
CA HIS A 113 13.64 2.27 14.37
C HIS A 113 12.13 1.98 14.26
N ARG A 114 11.76 0.75 14.59
CA ARG A 114 10.36 0.32 14.50
C ARG A 114 9.57 1.12 15.53
N PRO A 115 8.61 1.95 15.10
CA PRO A 115 7.82 2.72 16.06
C PRO A 115 7.12 1.79 17.05
N ARG A 116 6.85 2.30 18.26
CA ARG A 116 6.05 1.57 19.25
C ARG A 116 4.69 1.19 18.66
N LYS A 117 4.10 0.10 19.17
CA LYS A 117 2.82 -0.43 18.67
C LYS A 117 1.75 0.64 18.50
N GLN A 118 1.54 1.48 19.51
CA GLN A 118 0.52 2.53 19.45
C GLN A 118 0.75 3.53 18.30
N THR A 119 1.98 4.00 18.11
CA THR A 119 2.33 4.90 17.00
C THR A 119 2.13 4.21 15.65
N ARG A 120 2.50 2.94 15.57
CA ARG A 120 2.30 2.12 14.37
C ARG A 120 0.82 1.97 14.03
N ASP A 121 -0.01 1.69 15.03
CA ASP A 121 -1.45 1.50 14.86
C ASP A 121 -2.10 2.83 14.40
N LYS A 122 -1.68 3.98 14.95
CA LYS A 122 -2.09 5.32 14.46
C LYS A 122 -1.73 5.55 12.99
N PHE A 123 -0.50 5.21 12.59
CA PHE A 123 -0.07 5.34 11.20
C PHE A 123 -0.88 4.44 10.26
N LYS A 124 -1.20 3.22 10.69
CA LYS A 124 -2.04 2.31 9.91
C LYS A 124 -3.45 2.86 9.70
N THR A 125 -4.09 3.31 10.78
CA THR A 125 -5.43 3.90 10.71
C THR A 125 -5.44 5.12 9.79
N SER A 126 -4.50 6.05 9.97
CA SER A 126 -4.43 7.26 9.15
C SER A 126 -4.19 6.96 7.66
N VAL A 127 -3.26 6.06 7.33
CA VAL A 127 -3.02 5.66 5.93
C VAL A 127 -4.25 4.99 5.33
N GLN A 128 -4.88 4.09 6.08
CA GLN A 128 -6.03 3.35 5.59
C GLN A 128 -7.24 4.25 5.37
N GLU A 129 -7.48 5.22 6.25
CA GLU A 129 -8.54 6.21 6.10
C GLU A 129 -8.36 7.05 4.83
N MET A 130 -7.14 7.54 4.56
CA MET A 130 -6.83 8.28 3.32
C MET A 130 -7.11 7.44 2.07
N LEU A 131 -6.66 6.18 2.06
CA LEU A 131 -6.86 5.27 0.93
C LEU A 131 -8.32 4.87 0.74
N GLN A 132 -9.07 4.66 1.83
CA GLN A 132 -10.50 4.34 1.78
C GLN A 132 -11.34 5.53 1.30
N ALA A 133 -11.07 6.73 1.80
CA ALA A 133 -11.77 7.94 1.36
C ALA A 133 -11.59 8.23 -0.14
N HIS A 134 -10.45 7.82 -0.71
CA HIS A 134 -10.11 8.04 -2.12
C HIS A 134 -9.93 6.74 -2.89
N LYS A 135 -10.77 5.73 -2.59
CA LYS A 135 -10.72 4.43 -3.28
C LYS A 135 -10.82 4.62 -4.80
N GLY A 136 -9.82 4.15 -5.54
CA GLY A 136 -9.72 4.28 -7.00
C GLY A 136 -9.25 5.65 -7.51
N ARG A 137 -9.00 6.62 -6.63
CA ARG A 137 -8.51 7.97 -6.96
C ARG A 137 -7.23 8.32 -6.21
N VAL A 138 -6.32 7.35 -6.11
CA VAL A 138 -5.01 7.47 -5.41
C VAL A 138 -4.18 8.65 -5.94
N GLU A 139 -4.31 8.97 -7.23
CA GLU A 139 -3.59 10.07 -7.87
C GLU A 139 -4.01 11.46 -7.36
N GLU A 140 -5.25 11.61 -6.88
CA GLU A 140 -5.77 12.86 -6.32
C GLU A 140 -5.09 13.17 -4.98
N ILE A 141 -4.90 12.14 -4.14
CA ILE A 141 -4.24 12.25 -2.83
C ILE A 141 -2.73 12.07 -2.86
N HIS A 142 -2.12 12.05 -4.04
CA HIS A 142 -0.67 11.86 -4.17
C HIS A 142 0.14 12.84 -3.28
N HIS A 143 -0.30 14.10 -3.15
CA HIS A 143 0.40 15.07 -2.30
C HIS A 143 0.25 14.80 -0.80
N GLU A 144 -0.92 14.32 -0.38
CA GLU A 144 -1.20 13.94 1.00
C GLU A 144 -0.43 12.68 1.39
N LEU A 145 -0.44 11.66 0.53
CA LEU A 145 0.34 10.44 0.72
C LEU A 145 1.84 10.74 0.84
N GLN A 146 2.34 11.66 0.02
CA GLN A 146 3.74 12.06 0.11
C GLN A 146 4.04 12.83 1.40
N ALA A 147 3.15 13.72 1.84
CA ALA A 147 3.28 14.42 3.12
C ALA A 147 3.29 13.44 4.30
N GLU A 148 2.43 12.41 4.26
CA GLU A 148 2.41 11.35 5.27
C GLU A 148 3.70 10.52 5.25
N ALA A 149 4.18 10.14 4.05
CA ALA A 149 5.42 9.39 3.88
C ALA A 149 6.67 10.13 4.41
N ARG A 150 6.65 11.47 4.43
CA ARG A 150 7.74 12.28 5.02
C ARG A 150 7.79 12.22 6.55
N LYS A 151 6.66 11.93 7.22
CA LYS A 151 6.62 11.88 8.69
C LYS A 151 7.48 10.74 9.25
N SER A 152 7.57 9.60 8.55
CA SER A 152 8.34 8.45 9.01
C SER A 152 8.71 7.47 7.89
N PRO A 153 9.92 6.89 7.91
CA PRO A 153 10.31 5.84 6.97
C PRO A 153 9.45 4.58 7.10
N TYR A 154 8.86 4.34 8.27
CA TYR A 154 7.91 3.25 8.46
C TYR A 154 6.65 3.46 7.62
N VAL A 155 6.12 4.69 7.60
CA VAL A 155 4.88 5.01 6.88
C VAL A 155 5.09 4.91 5.37
N ARG A 156 6.25 5.32 4.87
CA ARG A 156 6.60 5.11 3.45
C ARG A 156 6.57 3.63 3.05
N LYS A 157 7.18 2.75 3.84
CA LYS A 157 7.15 1.29 3.59
C LYS A 157 5.74 0.71 3.72
N LEU A 158 4.95 1.24 4.67
CA LEU A 158 3.56 0.83 4.85
C LEU A 158 2.72 1.19 3.62
N LEU A 159 2.87 2.41 3.09
CA LEU A 159 2.19 2.87 1.88
C LEU A 159 2.56 2.03 0.66
N GLN A 160 3.85 1.69 0.49
CA GLN A 160 4.29 0.77 -0.58
C GLN A 160 3.55 -0.57 -0.50
N GLY A 161 3.48 -1.17 0.69
CA GLY A 161 2.76 -2.42 0.89
C GLY A 161 1.28 -2.35 0.49
N TYR A 162 0.54 -1.31 0.91
CA TYR A 162 -0.87 -1.18 0.52
C TYR A 162 -1.06 -1.01 -0.99
N LEU A 163 -0.20 -0.23 -1.64
CA LEU A 163 -0.29 0.03 -3.07
C LEU A 163 0.10 -1.18 -3.93
N ASP A 164 0.87 -2.13 -3.39
CA ASP A 164 1.27 -3.34 -4.10
C ASP A 164 0.24 -4.49 -3.96
N GLU A 165 -0.54 -4.51 -2.88
CA GLU A 165 -1.51 -5.60 -2.61
C GLU A 165 -2.82 -5.44 -3.41
N ASP A 166 -3.25 -4.21 -3.73
CA ASP A 166 -4.48 -3.95 -4.50
C ASP A 166 -4.43 -4.51 -5.94
N GLY A 167 -3.23 -4.82 -6.46
CA GLY A 167 -3.02 -5.36 -7.80
C GLY A 167 -3.14 -6.88 -7.93
N ALA A 168 -3.09 -7.64 -6.83
CA ALA A 168 -3.03 -9.10 -6.87
C ALA A 168 -4.40 -9.81 -6.75
N ASP A 169 -5.42 -9.11 -6.24
CA ASP A 169 -6.65 -9.77 -5.78
C ASP A 169 -7.88 -9.59 -6.69
N SER A 170 -7.78 -8.92 -7.85
CA SER A 170 -8.95 -8.72 -8.72
C SER A 170 -9.25 -9.86 -9.71
N GLU A 171 -8.34 -10.82 -9.94
CA GLU A 171 -8.60 -11.94 -10.88
C GLU A 171 -8.23 -13.35 -10.35
N ILE A 172 -7.82 -13.49 -9.08
CA ILE A 172 -7.45 -14.82 -8.50
C ILE A 172 -8.38 -15.25 -7.35
N PHE A 173 -9.37 -14.42 -6.98
CA PHE A 173 -10.60 -14.94 -6.36
C PHE A 173 -11.55 -15.49 -7.43
N ALA A 174 -11.09 -16.47 -8.19
CA ALA A 174 -11.98 -17.57 -8.50
C ALA A 174 -12.55 -18.04 -7.14
N PRO A 175 -13.88 -18.19 -6.98
CA PRO A 175 -14.45 -18.65 -5.73
C PRO A 175 -13.68 -19.91 -5.27
N PRO A 176 -13.37 -20.07 -3.98
CA PRO A 176 -12.79 -21.31 -3.43
C PRO A 176 -13.84 -22.44 -3.48
N GLY A 177 -14.26 -22.81 -4.70
CA GLY A 177 -15.40 -23.67 -4.99
C GLY A 177 -15.16 -24.60 -6.19
N LEU A 178 -13.97 -24.63 -6.76
CA LEU A 178 -13.56 -25.67 -7.73
C LEU A 178 -12.18 -26.24 -7.43
N PHE A 179 -11.81 -26.35 -6.15
CA PHE A 179 -11.06 -27.55 -5.77
C PHE A 179 -12.03 -28.72 -5.94
N ALA A 180 -12.09 -29.22 -7.17
CA ALA A 180 -12.64 -30.54 -7.42
C ALA A 180 -11.93 -31.47 -6.44
N PRO A 181 -12.66 -32.19 -5.56
CA PRO A 181 -12.04 -33.21 -4.74
C PRO A 181 -11.25 -34.11 -5.67
N SER A 182 -9.97 -34.32 -5.37
CA SER A 182 -9.15 -35.29 -6.07
C SER A 182 -9.97 -36.58 -6.23
N PRO A 183 -10.17 -37.09 -7.45
CA PRO A 183 -10.94 -38.32 -7.64
C PRO A 183 -10.29 -39.41 -6.80
N PRO A 184 -11.09 -40.27 -6.14
CA PRO A 184 -10.55 -41.37 -5.36
C PRO A 184 -9.62 -42.21 -6.23
N PRO A 185 -8.47 -42.67 -5.71
CA PRO A 185 -7.58 -43.57 -6.45
C PRO A 185 -8.35 -44.87 -6.69
N GLY A 186 -8.82 -45.10 -7.93
CA GLY A 186 -9.51 -46.35 -8.21
C GLY A 186 -10.25 -46.52 -9.54
N LEU A 187 -10.48 -45.48 -10.34
CA LEU A 187 -11.16 -45.66 -11.63
C LEU A 187 -10.22 -45.37 -12.78
N ALA A 188 -9.64 -46.45 -13.32
CA ALA A 188 -8.92 -46.47 -14.56
C ALA A 188 -9.82 -45.99 -15.71
N LEU A 189 -9.53 -44.81 -16.24
CA LEU A 189 -10.08 -44.38 -17.53
C LEU A 189 -9.37 -45.16 -18.66
N PRO A 190 -10.11 -45.62 -19.68
CA PRO A 190 -9.52 -46.28 -20.84
C PRO A 190 -8.68 -45.28 -21.65
N ALA A 191 -7.48 -45.74 -22.01
CA ALA A 191 -6.55 -45.05 -22.87
C ALA A 191 -7.17 -44.71 -24.24
N GLY A 192 -6.97 -43.48 -24.70
CA GLY A 192 -7.08 -43.16 -26.12
C GLY A 192 -7.85 -41.89 -26.42
N LEU A 193 -7.23 -40.73 -26.20
CA LEU A 193 -7.46 -39.57 -27.06
C LEU A 193 -6.12 -38.99 -27.51
N PRO A 194 -5.93 -38.76 -28.83
CA PRO A 194 -4.69 -38.25 -29.39
C PRO A 194 -4.49 -36.79 -29.02
N VAL A 195 -3.34 -36.49 -28.41
CA VAL A 195 -2.86 -35.14 -28.14
C VAL A 195 -2.41 -34.51 -29.47
N PRO A 196 -2.93 -33.34 -29.88
CA PRO A 196 -2.38 -32.61 -31.02
C PRO A 196 -0.99 -32.08 -30.66
N LEU A 197 -0.02 -32.50 -31.45
CA LEU A 197 1.38 -32.07 -31.45
C LEU A 197 1.42 -30.58 -31.79
N THR A 198 1.48 -29.70 -30.78
CA THR A 198 1.77 -28.28 -31.01
C THR A 198 3.25 -28.13 -31.28
N GLN A 199 3.51 -27.73 -32.52
CA GLN A 199 4.80 -27.48 -33.14
C GLN A 199 5.54 -26.34 -32.43
N ASP A 200 6.69 -26.67 -31.85
CA ASP A 200 7.71 -25.73 -31.40
C ASP A 200 8.06 -24.75 -32.53
N GLN A 201 7.67 -23.49 -32.36
CA GLN A 201 8.11 -22.39 -33.21
C GLN A 201 9.03 -21.52 -32.37
N GLU A 202 10.30 -21.93 -32.32
CA GLU A 202 11.41 -21.14 -31.82
C GLU A 202 11.45 -19.80 -32.57
N MET A 203 11.21 -18.70 -31.85
CA MET A 203 11.52 -17.35 -32.31
C MET A 203 12.94 -16.98 -31.84
N PRO A 204 13.91 -16.77 -32.74
CA PRO A 204 15.23 -16.30 -32.35
C PRO A 204 15.17 -14.81 -31.99
N LEU A 205 15.52 -14.50 -30.73
CA LEU A 205 15.78 -13.13 -30.28
C LEU A 205 17.07 -12.60 -30.93
N PRO A 206 17.10 -11.36 -31.44
CA PRO A 206 18.32 -10.76 -31.98
C PRO A 206 19.27 -10.37 -30.84
N TYR A 207 20.39 -11.07 -30.76
CA TYR A 207 21.54 -10.70 -29.92
C TYR A 207 22.17 -9.40 -30.45
N ALA A 208 22.02 -8.31 -29.71
CA ALA A 208 22.79 -7.09 -29.95
C ALA A 208 24.15 -7.20 -29.22
N PRO A 209 25.29 -7.03 -29.92
CA PRO A 209 26.59 -7.00 -29.26
C PRO A 209 26.79 -5.68 -28.51
N VAL A 210 27.02 -5.79 -27.20
CA VAL A 210 27.42 -4.67 -26.35
C VAL A 210 28.90 -4.38 -26.62
N GLY A 211 29.19 -3.30 -27.34
CA GLY A 211 30.55 -2.82 -27.56
C GLY A 211 31.18 -2.22 -26.28
N PRO A 212 32.50 -2.32 -26.09
CA PRO A 212 33.17 -1.76 -24.92
C PRO A 212 33.18 -0.22 -24.93
N LEU A 213 32.67 0.37 -23.86
CA LEU A 213 32.76 1.81 -23.57
C LEU A 213 34.22 2.24 -23.42
N ARG A 214 34.69 3.11 -24.32
CA ARG A 214 35.97 3.80 -24.19
C ARG A 214 35.88 4.86 -23.11
N ILE A 215 36.61 4.67 -22.02
CA ILE A 215 36.86 5.68 -20.99
C ILE A 215 37.91 6.64 -21.56
N LEU A 216 37.51 7.88 -21.90
CA LEU A 216 38.45 8.96 -22.14
C LEU A 216 38.71 9.69 -20.82
N SER A 217 39.85 9.37 -20.19
CA SER A 217 40.43 10.18 -19.13
C SER A 217 40.97 11.48 -19.74
N SER A 218 40.31 12.60 -19.48
CA SER A 218 40.92 13.93 -19.62
C SER A 218 41.42 14.39 -18.27
N MET A 219 42.74 14.25 -18.07
CA MET A 219 43.50 15.00 -17.09
C MET A 219 43.64 16.44 -17.59
N SER A 220 43.28 17.42 -16.77
CA SER A 220 43.69 18.81 -16.97
C SER A 220 44.38 19.31 -15.71
N CYS A 221 45.48 20.03 -15.97
CA CYS A 221 46.51 20.51 -15.07
C CYS A 221 46.03 21.61 -14.12
#